data_AF-A0A9D9LL49-F1
#
_entry.id   AF-A0A9D9LL49-F1
#
_cell.length_a   1.000
_cell.length_b   1.000
_cell.length_c   1.000
_cell.angle_alpha   90.00
_cell.angle_beta   90.00
_cell.angle_gamma   90.00
#
_symmetry.space_group_name_H-M   'P 1'
#
loop_
_entity.id
_entity.type
_entity.pdbx_description
1 polymer ?
#
loop_
_entity_poly.entity_id
_entity_poly.type
_entity_poly.pdbx_seq_one_letter_code
_entity_poly.pdbx_strand_id
1 'polypeptide(L)' 'MSFIKEFKSFALKGNVMDMAVGVIIGGAFGKIVTSVVNDVLMPPIGMMLGG' A
#
# COMPACT_ATOMS: atom_id res chain seq x y z
N MET A 1 -21.94 -5.25 27.51
CA MET A 1 -22.23 -4.21 26.49
C MET A 1 -21.09 -3.19 26.38
N SER A 2 -19.87 -3.59 26.02
CA SER A 2 -18.82 -2.58 25.73
C SER A 2 -17.82 -3.01 24.67
N PHE A 3 -18.29 -3.74 23.66
CA PHE A 3 -17.48 -4.08 22.49
C PHE A 3 -16.82 -2.85 21.86
N ILE A 4 -17.50 -1.70 21.86
CA ILE A 4 -16.95 -0.42 21.36
C ILE A 4 -15.78 0.09 22.24
N LYS A 5 -15.82 -0.07 23.56
CA LYS A 5 -14.71 0.33 24.44
C LYS A 5 -13.52 -0.62 24.33
N GLU A 6 -13.80 -1.92 24.23
CA GLU A 6 -12.77 -2.95 24.03
C GLU A 6 -12.11 -2.84 22.65
N PHE A 7 -12.90 -2.61 21.60
CA PHE A 7 -12.39 -2.36 20.26
C PHE A 7 -11.57 -1.07 20.18
N LYS A 8 -12.02 0.01 20.84
CA LYS A 8 -11.24 1.25 20.93
C LYS A 8 -9.90 1.00 21.64
N SER A 9 -9.90 0.27 22.76
CA SER A 9 -8.66 -0.11 23.46
C SER A 9 -7.76 -1.01 22.60
N PHE A 10 -8.34 -1.91 21.80
CA PHE A 10 -7.63 -2.77 20.86
C PHE A 10 -7.03 -1.98 19.68
N ALA A 11 -7.77 -1.05 19.09
CA ALA A 11 -7.33 -0.19 17.99
C ALA A 11 -6.29 0.85 18.41
N LEU A 12 -6.29 1.27 19.68
CA LEU A 12 -5.28 2.15 20.27
C LEU A 12 -3.96 1.42 20.57
N LYS A 13 -3.89 0.09 20.40
CA LYS A 13 -2.61 -0.63 20.49
C LYS A 13 -1.76 -0.28 19.28
N GLY A 14 -0.62 0.38 19.53
CA GLY A 14 0.33 0.80 18.49
C GLY A 14 0.70 -0.32 17.52
N ASN A 15 1.00 -1.52 18.02
CA ASN A 15 1.35 -2.70 17.20
C ASN A 15 0.25 -3.07 16.17
N VAL A 16 -1.03 -2.97 16.52
CA VAL A 16 -2.14 -3.30 15.61
C VAL A 16 -2.35 -2.20 14.57
N MET A 17 -2.24 -0.94 14.97
CA MET A 17 -2.37 0.20 14.07
C MET A 17 -1.23 0.24 13.05
N ASP A 18 0.02 0.05 13.49
CA ASP A 18 1.19 0.06 12.62
C ASP A 18 1.17 -1.13 11.64
N MET A 19 0.71 -2.30 12.09
CA MET A 19 0.47 -3.45 11.21
C MET A 19 -0.61 -3.16 10.17
N ALA A 20 -1.73 -2.53 10.56
CA ALA A 20 -2.81 -2.16 9.63
C ALA A 20 -2.32 -1.14 8.58
N VAL A 21 -1.56 -0.13 9.00
CA VAL A 21 -0.95 0.85 8.11
C VAL A 21 0.03 0.17 7.15
N GLY A 22 0.87 -0.75 7.65
CA GLY A 22 1.82 -1.51 6.83
C GLY A 22 1.14 -2.35 5.73
N VAL A 23 0.01 -3.00 6.03
CA VAL A 23 -0.76 -3.78 5.06
C VAL A 23 -1.43 -2.87 4.02
N ILE A 24 -2.00 -1.74 4.44
CA ILE A 24 -2.65 -0.77 3.55
C ILE A 24 -1.63 -0.17 2.57
N ILE A 25 -0.48 0.25 3.10
CA ILE A 25 0.60 0.79 2.28
C ILE A 25 1.17 -0.30 1.36
N GLY A 26 1.42 -1.51 1.87
CA GLY A 26 1.92 -2.63 1.06
C GLY A 26 1.01 -2.98 -0.12
N GLY A 27 -0.31 -2.98 0.09
CA GLY A 27 -1.28 -3.25 -0.98
C GLY A 27 -1.45 -2.10 -1.98
N ALA A 28 -1.36 -0.85 -1.52
CA ALA A 28 -1.51 0.33 -2.38
C ALA A 28 -0.22 0.66 -3.16
N PHE A 29 0.95 0.47 -2.55
CA PHE A 29 2.24 0.85 -3.11
C PHE A 29 2.60 0.05 -4.37
N GLY A 30 2.12 -1.19 -4.50
CA GLY A 30 2.27 -1.99 -5.72
C GLY A 30 1.69 -1.29 -6.95
N LYS A 31 0.49 -0.69 -6.84
CA LYS A 31 -0.12 0.06 -7.95
C LYS A 31 0.66 1.32 -8.32
N ILE A 32 1.24 1.99 -7.32
CA ILE A 32 2.10 3.16 -7.53
C ILE A 32 3.34 2.75 -8.31
N VAL A 33 4.02 1.66 -7.90
CA VAL A 33 5.18 1.14 -8.61
C VAL A 33 4.81 0.69 -10.03
N THR A 34 3.69 -0.01 -10.23
CA THR A 34 3.24 -0.41 -11.57
C THR A 34 2.95 0.79 -12.47
N SER A 35 2.29 1.84 -11.99
CA SER A 35 2.06 3.05 -12.79
C SER A 35 3.37 3.76 -13.12
N VAL A 36 4.31 3.86 -12.17
CA VAL A 36 5.63 4.45 -12.45
C VAL A 36 6.41 3.63 -13.49
N VAL A 37 6.40 2.30 -13.39
CA VAL A 37 7.05 1.43 -14.37
C VAL A 37 6.38 1.56 -15.75
N ASN A 38 5.06 1.54 -15.81
CA ASN A 38 4.33 1.56 -17.07
C ASN A 38 4.34 2.92 -17.77
N ASP A 39 4.24 4.00 -17.00
CA ASP A 39 4.05 5.34 -17.56
C ASP A 39 5.38 6.10 -17.72
N VAL A 40 6.43 5.69 -17.00
CA VAL A 40 7.75 6.38 -17.01
C VAL A 40 8.87 5.50 -17.55
N LEU A 41 8.90 4.20 -17.24
CA LEU A 41 10.00 3.32 -17.67
C LEU A 41 9.70 2.58 -18.99
N MET A 42 8.46 2.13 -19.21
CA MET A 42 8.10 1.45 -20.47
C MET A 42 8.18 2.34 -21.72
N PRO A 43 7.91 3.66 -21.73
CA PRO A 43 8.03 4.44 -22.96
C PRO A 43 9.48 4.50 -23.50
N PRO A 44 10.51 4.76 -22.67
CA PRO A 44 11.91 4.69 -23.12
C PRO A 44 12.38 3.26 -23.43
N ILE A 45 11.98 2.28 -22.61
CA ILE A 45 12.35 0.87 -22.80
C ILE A 45 11.69 0.29 -24.06
N GLY A 46 10.43 0.60 -24.33
CA GLY A 46 9.71 0.21 -25.55
C GLY A 46 10.29 0.87 -26.81
N MET A 47 10.75 2.12 -26.70
CA MET A 47 11.52 2.75 -27.78
C MET A 47 12.88 2.10 -28.02
N MET A 48 13.53 1.53 -26.98
CA MET A 48 14.84 0.86 -27.11
C MET A 48 14.73 -0.63 -27.48
N LEU A 49 13.70 -1.35 -27.02
CA LEU A 49 13.50 -2.78 -27.27
C LEU A 49 12.66 -3.06 -28.54
N GLY A 50 12.11 -2.01 -29.18
CA GLY A 50 11.47 -2.11 -30.49
C GLY A 50 9.99 -2.47 -30.39
N GLY A 51 9.14 -1.47 -30.13
CA GLY A 51 7.68 -1.58 -30.15
C GLY A 51 7.05 -1.55 -28.77
#